data_AF-A0A2U3RB34-F1
#
_entry.id   AF-A0A2U3RB34-F1
#
_cell.length_a   1.000
_cell.length_b   1.000
_cell.length_c   1.000
_cell.angle_alpha   90.00
_cell.angle_beta   90.00
_cell.angle_gamma   90.00
#
_symmetry.space_group_name_H-M   'P 1'
#
loop_
_entity.id
_entity.type
_entity.pdbx_description
1 polymer ?
#
loop_
_entity_poly.entity_id
_entity_poly.type
_entity_poly.pdbx_seq_one_letter_code
_entity_poly.pdbx_strand_id
1 'polypeptide(L)' 'MVDILRKADGLKKSKSGRKNKLNLEEQLLMALEYLREYRTYFQVRTMGLVKVQHIKL' A
#
# COMPACT_ATOMS: atom_id res chain seq x y z
N MET A 1 -10.78 -12.95 -3.38
CA MET A 1 -9.56 -12.40 -2.74
C MET A 1 -9.78 -12.09 -1.26
N VAL A 2 -10.88 -11.41 -0.90
CA VAL A 2 -11.23 -11.14 0.50
C VAL A 2 -11.32 -12.42 1.35
N ASP A 3 -11.86 -13.52 0.83
CA ASP A 3 -11.95 -14.79 1.58
C ASP A 3 -10.58 -15.41 1.94
N ILE A 4 -9.59 -15.25 1.05
CA ILE A 4 -8.22 -15.70 1.29
C ILE A 4 -7.61 -14.87 2.42
N LEU A 5 -7.80 -13.54 2.34
CA LEU A 5 -7.36 -12.61 3.38
C LEU A 5 -8.08 -12.87 4.70
N ARG A 6 -9.35 -13.29 4.67
CA ARG A 6 -10.14 -13.58 5.87
C ARG A 6 -9.61 -14.81 6.61
N LYS A 7 -9.21 -15.85 5.87
CA LYS A 7 -8.54 -17.03 6.45
C LYS A 7 -7.18 -16.65 7.06
N ALA A 8 -6.38 -15.86 6.34
CA ALA A 8 -5.08 -15.40 6.82
C ALA A 8 -5.19 -14.48 8.05
N ASP A 9 -6.16 -13.57 8.06
CA ASP A 9 -6.43 -12.67 9.18
C ASP A 9 -6.93 -13.44 10.41
N GLY A 10 -7.75 -14.48 10.21
CA GLY A 10 -8.14 -15.40 11.29
C GLY A 10 -6.94 -16.08 11.97
N LEU A 11 -5.98 -16.58 11.17
CA LEU A 11 -4.74 -17.18 11.69
C LEU A 11 -3.82 -16.15 12.36
N LYS A 12 -3.81 -14.91 11.87
CA LYS A 12 -3.00 -13.82 12.45
C LYS A 12 -3.58 -13.34 13.78
N LYS A 13 -4.91 -13.18 13.86
CA LYS A 13 -5.62 -12.77 15.06
C LYS A 13 -5.65 -13.83 16.15
N SER A 14 -5.59 -15.11 15.81
CA SER A 14 -5.42 -16.16 16.84
C SER A 14 -4.10 -16.01 17.62
N LYS A 15 -3.09 -15.38 17.01
CA LYS A 15 -1.80 -15.06 17.65
C LYS A 15 -1.73 -13.62 18.20
N SER A 16 -2.70 -12.76 17.89
CA SER A 16 -2.65 -11.34 18.20
C SER A 16 -4.02 -10.82 18.64
N GLY A 17 -4.12 -10.33 19.89
CA GLY A 17 -5.40 -9.90 20.47
C GLY A 17 -5.93 -8.52 20.02
N ARG A 18 -5.15 -7.75 19.25
CA ARG A 18 -5.54 -6.38 18.86
C ARG A 18 -6.45 -6.42 17.63
N LYS A 19 -7.68 -5.91 17.77
CA LYS A 19 -8.57 -5.69 16.61
C LYS A 19 -8.04 -4.55 15.75
N ASN A 20 -8.07 -4.75 14.43
CA ASN A 20 -7.75 -3.69 13.46
C ASN A 20 -8.82 -2.60 13.51
N LYS A 21 -8.41 -1.34 13.30
CA LYS A 21 -9.32 -0.19 13.21
C LYS A 21 -10.20 -0.21 11.95
N LEU A 22 -9.69 -0.84 10.88
CA LEU A 22 -10.34 -0.94 9.58
C LEU A 22 -10.82 -2.37 9.34
N ASN A 23 -11.91 -2.49 8.59
CA ASN A 23 -12.38 -3.78 8.14
C ASN A 23 -11.48 -4.32 7.01
N LEU A 24 -11.57 -5.62 6.73
CA LEU A 24 -10.67 -6.30 5.79
C LEU A 24 -10.81 -5.77 4.35
N GLU A 25 -12.03 -5.36 3.97
CA GLU A 25 -12.34 -4.85 2.64
C GLU A 25 -11.79 -3.43 2.44
N GLU A 26 -11.91 -2.57 3.45
CA GLU A 26 -11.30 -1.23 3.50
C GLU A 26 -9.77 -1.32 3.42
N GLN A 27 -9.17 -2.27 4.14
CA GLN A 27 -7.73 -2.50 4.07
C GLN A 27 -7.28 -2.94 2.68
N LEU A 28 -8.06 -3.82 2.04
CA LEU A 28 -7.79 -4.25 0.67
C LEU A 28 -7.95 -3.11 -0.33
N LEU A 29 -9.02 -2.34 -0.21
CA LEU A 29 -9.29 -1.19 -1.07
C LEU A 29 -8.15 -0.17 -0.99
N MET A 30 -7.75 0.21 0.23
CA MET A 30 -6.66 1.16 0.45
C MET A 30 -5.32 0.65 -0.12
N ALA A 31 -5.03 -0.65 0.01
CA ALA A 31 -3.83 -1.24 -0.56
C ALA A 31 -3.83 -1.20 -2.10
N LEU A 32 -4.98 -1.45 -2.73
CA LEU A 32 -5.11 -1.39 -4.19
C LEU A 32 -5.02 0.05 -4.71
N GLU A 33 -5.65 0.99 -4.03
CA GLU A 33 -5.54 2.42 -4.33
C GLU A 33 -4.10 2.90 -4.21
N TYR A 34 -3.41 2.51 -3.13
CA TYR A 34 -1.99 2.80 -2.94
C TYR A 34 -1.15 2.25 -4.10
N LEU A 35 -1.34 0.98 -4.49
CA LEU A 35 -0.59 0.37 -5.60
C LEU A 35 -0.86 1.08 -6.94
N ARG A 36 -2.10 1.51 -7.19
CA ARG A 36 -2.48 2.27 -8.38
C ARG A 36 -1.81 3.65 -8.41
N GLU A 37 -1.83 4.35 -7.29
CA GLU A 37 -1.23 5.69 -7.15
C GLU A 37 0.30 5.63 -7.10
N TYR A 38 0.89 4.51 -6.66
CA TYR A 38 2.34 4.36 -6.58
C TYR A 38 3.04 4.56 -7.93
N ARG A 39 2.37 4.22 -9.04
CA ARG A 39 2.90 4.43 -10.39
C ARG A 39 3.18 5.90 -10.68
N THR A 40 2.29 6.80 -10.28
CA THR A 40 2.46 8.24 -10.52
C THR A 40 3.47 8.84 -9.53
N TYR A 41 3.46 8.43 -8.26
CA TYR A 41 4.48 8.86 -7.30
C TYR A 41 5.90 8.43 -7.70
N PHE A 42 6.07 7.21 -8.20
CA PHE A 42 7.37 6.74 -8.69
C PHE A 42 7.84 7.55 -9.91
N GLN A 43 6.93 7.83 -10.86
CA GLN A 43 7.26 8.57 -12.06
C GLN A 43 7.54 10.05 -11.77
N VAL A 44 6.77 10.71 -10.91
CA VAL A 44 7.01 12.09 -10.47
C VAL A 44 8.30 12.20 -9.65
N ARG A 45 8.58 11.25 -8.75
CA ARG A 45 9.84 11.20 -8.01
C ARG A 45 11.03 11.03 -8.95
N THR A 46 10.94 10.09 -9.89
CA THR A 46 12.02 9.84 -10.87
C THR A 46 12.23 11.03 -11.80
N MET A 47 11.16 11.66 -12.30
CA MET A 47 11.25 12.86 -13.14
C MET A 47 11.76 14.10 -12.37
N GLY A 48 11.41 14.23 -11.08
CA GLY A 48 11.95 15.28 -10.20
C GLY A 48 13.44 15.10 -9.92
N LEU A 49 13.92 13.87 -9.77
CA LEU A 49 15.33 13.56 -9.56
C LEU A 49 16.20 13.86 -10.79
N VAL A 50 15.70 13.60 -12.00
CA VAL A 50 16.41 13.92 -13.25
C VAL A 50 16.59 15.45 -13.41
N LYS A 51 15.58 16.26 -13.04
CA LYS A 51 15.70 17.73 -13.10
C LYS A 51 16.74 18.29 -12.11
N VAL A 52 16.88 17.67 -10.94
CA VAL A 52 17.86 18.12 -9.91
C VAL A 52 19.31 17.81 -10.33
N GLN A 53 19.55 16.75 -11.11
CA GLN A 53 20.88 16.49 -11.68
C GLN A 53 21.26 17.47 -12.80
N HIS A 54 20.31 17.88 -13.64
CA HIS A 54 20.60 18.79 -14.76
C HIS A 54 20.71 20.28 -14.39
N ILE A 55 20.21 20.71 -13.22
CA ILE A 55 20.38 22.09 -12.72
C ILE A 55 21.72 22.28 -11.99
N LYS A 56 22.49 21.20 -11.78
CA LYS A 56 23.81 21.21 -11.14
C LYS A 56 25.01 21.06 -12.11
N LEU A 57 24.81 21.34 -13.40
CA LEU A 57 25.88 21.45 -14.40
C LEU A 57 26.05 22.90 -14.83
#